data_AF-A0A9D8AB78-F1
#
_entry.id   AF-A0A9D8AB78-F1
#
_cell.length_a   1.000
_cell.length_b   1.000
_cell.length_c   1.000
_cell.angle_alpha   90.00
_cell.angle_beta   90.00
_cell.angle_gamma   90.00
#
_symmetry.space_group_name_H-M   'P 1'
#
loop_
_entity.id
_entity.type
_entity.pdbx_description
1 polymer ?
#
loop_
_entity_poly.entity_id
_entity_poly.type
_entity_poly.pdbx_seq_one_letter_code
_entity_poly.pdbx_strand_id
1 'polypeptide(L)'
;MMNKLTANELKTKGVSILDEILKDDHEATITVRGNNKYVVMDMERYSELRVQDLKAAYNEAMEAHAKGDYIEESVEDHIKRLDEEEI
;
A
#
# COMPACT_ATOMS: atom_id res chain seq x y z
N MET A 1 -4.66 -1.71 -19.61
CA MET A 1 -6.08 -1.90 -19.28
C MET A 1 -6.07 -3.11 -18.38
N MET A 2 -6.39 -2.96 -17.09
CA MET A 2 -6.04 -3.96 -16.07
C MET A 2 -6.59 -5.34 -16.43
N ASN A 3 -5.69 -6.32 -16.54
CA ASN A 3 -6.05 -7.69 -16.92
C ASN A 3 -7.05 -8.28 -15.91
N LYS A 4 -8.03 -9.05 -16.41
CA LYS A 4 -9.06 -9.67 -15.56
C LYS A 4 -8.89 -11.19 -15.53
N LEU A 5 -8.90 -11.73 -14.32
CA LEU A 5 -8.86 -13.16 -14.04
C LEU A 5 -10.10 -13.54 -13.25
N THR A 6 -10.82 -14.60 -13.62
CA THR A 6 -11.89 -15.12 -12.77
C THR A 6 -11.31 -15.99 -11.65
N ALA A 7 -11.98 -16.04 -10.49
CA ALA A 7 -11.59 -16.95 -9.43
C ALA A 7 -11.60 -18.43 -9.87
N ASN A 8 -12.42 -18.80 -10.86
CA ASN A 8 -12.43 -20.16 -11.38
C ASN A 8 -11.19 -20.47 -12.24
N GLU A 9 -10.73 -19.52 -13.06
CA GLU A 9 -9.48 -19.66 -13.82
C GLU A 9 -8.28 -19.76 -12.89
N LEU A 10 -8.20 -18.92 -11.84
CA LEU A 10 -7.15 -19.03 -10.83
C LEU A 10 -7.17 -20.39 -10.13
N LYS A 11 -8.37 -20.89 -9.76
CA LYS A 11 -8.53 -22.19 -9.13
C LYS A 11 -8.08 -23.35 -10.03
N THR A 12 -8.34 -23.26 -11.33
CA THR A 12 -8.11 -24.38 -12.27
C THR A 12 -6.70 -24.39 -12.85
N LYS A 13 -6.10 -23.21 -13.06
CA LYS A 13 -4.77 -23.07 -13.64
C LYS A 13 -3.68 -22.87 -12.58
N GLY A 14 -4.05 -22.58 -11.34
CA GLY A 14 -3.11 -22.36 -10.25
C GLY A 14 -2.34 -21.04 -10.40
N VAL A 15 -1.22 -20.91 -9.70
CA VAL A 15 -0.43 -19.66 -9.66
C VAL A 15 0.26 -19.34 -10.98
N SER A 16 0.51 -20.32 -11.85
CA SER A 16 1.22 -20.11 -13.12
C SER A 16 0.48 -19.19 -14.10
N ILE A 17 -0.85 -19.09 -14.02
CA ILE A 17 -1.59 -18.11 -14.82
C ILE A 17 -1.24 -16.66 -14.44
N LEU A 18 -0.77 -16.44 -13.20
CA LEU A 18 -0.35 -15.11 -12.77
C LEU A 18 0.94 -14.71 -13.47
N ASP A 19 1.87 -15.64 -13.70
CA ASP A 19 3.11 -15.34 -14.44
C ASP A 19 2.81 -14.88 -15.87
N GLU A 20 1.81 -15.48 -16.52
CA GLU A 20 1.38 -15.08 -17.87
C GLU A 20 0.69 -13.72 -17.87
N ILE A 21 -0.23 -13.50 -16.93
CA ILE A 21 -1.06 -12.29 -16.88
C ILE A 21 -0.26 -11.07 -16.41
N LEU A 22 0.68 -11.28 -15.48
CA LEU A 22 1.47 -10.19 -14.89
C LEU A 22 2.68 -9.79 -15.74
N LYS A 23 3.02 -10.58 -16.77
CA LYS A 23 4.18 -10.34 -17.63
C LYS A 23 4.13 -8.99 -18.36
N ASP A 24 2.96 -8.64 -18.88
CA ASP A 24 2.77 -7.42 -19.68
C ASP A 24 2.06 -6.30 -18.89
N ASP A 25 1.38 -6.65 -17.80
CA ASP A 25 0.65 -5.72 -16.93
C ASP A 25 0.89 -6.14 -15.47
N HIS A 26 1.65 -5.36 -14.73
CA HIS A 26 2.09 -5.66 -13.36
C HIS A 26 0.95 -5.86 -12.34
N GLU A 27 -0.30 -5.62 -12.73
CA GLU A 27 -1.48 -5.79 -11.91
C GLU A 27 -2.60 -6.52 -12.67
N ALA A 28 -3.36 -7.34 -11.95
CA ALA A 28 -4.55 -8.00 -12.47
C ALA A 28 -5.69 -7.99 -11.44
N THR A 29 -6.92 -7.87 -11.93
CA THR A 29 -8.12 -7.94 -11.10
C THR A 29 -8.67 -9.37 -11.08
N ILE A 30 -8.84 -9.93 -9.89
CA ILE A 30 -9.56 -11.18 -9.69
C ILE A 30 -11.06 -10.88 -9.50
N THR A 31 -11.89 -11.49 -10.32
CA THR A 31 -13.35 -11.37 -10.27
C THR A 31 -13.99 -12.59 -9.62
N VAL A 32 -15.03 -12.36 -8.81
CA VAL A 32 -15.85 -13.40 -8.18
C VAL A 32 -17.32 -13.11 -8.48
N ARG A 33 -17.99 -14.05 -9.15
CA ARG A 33 -19.39 -13.90 -9.59
C ARG A 33 -19.62 -12.59 -10.38
N GLY A 34 -18.67 -12.25 -11.25
CA GLY A 34 -18.72 -11.04 -12.09
C GLY A 34 -18.27 -9.74 -11.43
N ASN A 35 -17.98 -9.74 -10.12
CA ASN A 35 -17.56 -8.55 -9.39
C ASN A 35 -16.05 -8.54 -9.16
N ASN A 36 -15.41 -7.38 -9.37
CA ASN A 36 -14.01 -7.16 -8.99
C ASN A 36 -13.90 -7.36 -7.47
N LYS A 37 -13.05 -8.28 -7.03
CA LYS A 37 -12.93 -8.63 -5.60
C LYS A 37 -11.53 -8.45 -5.04
N TYR A 38 -10.51 -8.78 -5.83
CA TYR A 38 -9.11 -8.65 -5.41
C TYR A 38 -8.29 -8.05 -6.55
N VAL A 39 -7.16 -7.45 -6.18
CA VAL A 39 -6.07 -7.13 -7.08
C VAL A 39 -4.88 -8.00 -6.70
N VAL A 40 -4.22 -8.56 -7.70
CA VAL A 40 -2.94 -9.23 -7.57
C VAL A 40 -1.91 -8.44 -8.38
N MET A 41 -0.71 -8.36 -7.85
CA MET A 41 0.41 -7.66 -8.48
C MET A 41 1.69 -8.46 -8.25
N ASP A 42 2.68 -8.26 -9.10
CA ASP A 42 4.00 -8.82 -8.85
C ASP A 42 4.71 -8.09 -7.69
N MET A 43 5.79 -8.70 -7.21
CA MET A 43 6.54 -8.19 -6.06
C MET A 43 7.31 -6.91 -6.36
N GLU A 44 7.69 -6.67 -7.62
CA GLU A 44 8.39 -5.46 -8.04
C GLU A 44 7.44 -4.27 -7.92
N ARG A 45 6.26 -4.37 -8.52
CA ARG A 45 5.20 -3.38 -8.47
C ARG A 45 4.72 -3.10 -7.04
N TYR A 46 4.52 -4.15 -6.23
CA TYR A 46 4.19 -3.98 -4.82
C TYR A 46 5.26 -3.17 -4.07
N SER A 47 6.53 -3.46 -4.33
CA SER A 47 7.65 -2.77 -3.69
C SER A 47 7.75 -1.31 -4.12
N GLU A 48 7.52 -1.02 -5.39
CA GLU A 48 7.46 0.35 -5.92
C GLU A 48 6.40 1.19 -5.21
N LEU A 49 5.17 0.67 -5.11
CA LEU A 49 4.06 1.36 -4.43
C LEU A 49 4.39 1.63 -2.97
N ARG A 50 4.94 0.64 -2.26
CA ARG A 50 5.36 0.81 -0.85
C ARG A 50 6.43 1.89 -0.69
N VAL A 51 7.39 1.96 -1.62
CA VAL A 51 8.41 3.00 -1.61
C VAL A 51 7.81 4.37 -1.89
N GLN A 52 6.82 4.47 -2.78
CA GLN A 52 6.10 5.71 -3.06
C GLN A 52 5.32 6.20 -1.84
N ASP A 53 4.61 5.33 -1.14
CA ASP A 53 3.90 5.65 0.10
C ASP A 53 4.87 6.18 1.17
N LEU A 54 6.01 5.52 1.33
CA LEU A 54 7.05 5.96 2.27
C LEU A 54 7.61 7.34 1.90
N LYS A 55 7.85 7.59 0.61
CA LYS A 55 8.31 8.91 0.12
C LYS A 55 7.26 10.00 0.37
N ALA A 56 5.98 9.69 0.20
CA ALA A 56 4.90 10.63 0.47
C ALA A 56 4.87 11.01 1.96
N ALA A 57 4.91 10.02 2.87
CA ALA A 57 4.96 10.26 4.32
C ALA A 57 6.23 11.05 4.73
N TYR A 58 7.37 10.75 4.11
CA TYR A 58 8.61 11.52 4.34
C TYR A 58 8.47 12.98 3.89
N ASN A 59 7.93 13.22 2.69
CA ASN A 59 7.73 14.58 2.18
C ASN A 59 6.76 15.37 3.08
N GLU A 60 5.68 14.74 3.54
CA GLU A 60 4.73 15.33 4.48
C GLU A 60 5.41 15.75 5.78
N ALA A 61 6.21 14.86 6.38
CA ALA A 61 6.97 15.16 7.58
C ALA A 61 7.99 16.30 7.37
N MET A 62 8.68 16.33 6.23
CA MET A 62 9.62 17.39 5.90
C MET A 62 8.93 18.74 5.66
N GLU A 63 7.73 18.73 5.08
CA GLU A 63 6.92 19.93 4.94
C GLU A 63 6.44 20.46 6.29
N ALA A 64 5.98 19.59 7.19
CA ALA A 64 5.60 19.97 8.56
C ALA A 64 6.80 20.58 9.30
N HIS A 65 7.96 19.93 9.23
CA HIS A 65 9.21 20.45 9.78
C HIS A 65 9.58 21.83 9.21
N ALA A 66 9.50 22.01 7.89
CA ALA A 66 9.80 23.29 7.25
C ALA A 66 8.82 24.42 7.64
N LYS A 67 7.57 24.07 7.98
CA LYS A 67 6.54 24.99 8.47
C LYS A 67 6.65 25.26 9.98
N GLY A 68 7.53 24.56 10.70
CA GLY A 68 7.62 24.62 12.15
C GLY A 68 6.46 23.90 12.86
N ASP A 69 5.78 22.99 12.17
CA ASP A 69 4.66 22.22 12.69
C ASP A 69 5.17 20.98 13.45
N TYR A 70 5.85 21.25 14.58
CA TYR A 70 6.35 20.24 15.50
C TYR A 70 6.50 20.85 16.90
N ILE A 71 6.61 19.97 17.91
CA ILE A 71 6.83 20.38 19.30
C ILE A 71 8.28 20.05 19.67
N GLU A 72 9.00 21.04 20.20
CA GLU A 72 10.31 20.83 20.83
C GLU A 72 10.09 20.71 22.35
N GLU A 73 10.27 19.51 22.88
CA GLU A 73 10.02 19.19 24.29
C GLU A 73 11.00 18.13 24.80
N SER A 74 11.13 18.00 26.13
CA SER A 74 11.89 16.91 26.74
C SER A 74 11.17 15.58 26.57
N VAL A 75 11.89 14.46 26.75
CA VAL A 75 11.26 13.13 26.72
C VAL A 75 10.22 12.99 27.83
N GLU A 76 10.50 13.54 29.01
CA GLU A 76 9.58 13.52 30.14
C GLU A 76 8.28 14.30 29.85
N ASP A 77 8.38 15.49 29.26
CA ASP A 77 7.22 16.31 28.88
C ASP A 77 6.40 15.65 27.77
N HIS A 78 7.07 15.01 26.80
CA HIS A 78 6.42 14.27 25.71
C HIS A 78 5.55 13.13 26.24
N ILE A 79 6.10 12.30 27.13
CA ILE A 79 5.36 11.17 27.74
C ILE A 79 4.14 11.70 28.50
N LYS A 80 4.34 12.76 29.29
CA LYS A 80 3.24 13.37 30.05
C LYS A 80 2.13 13.90 29.13
N ARG A 81 2.48 14.53 28.01
CA ARG A 81 1.50 15.04 27.04
C ARG A 81 0.68 13.92 26.39
N LEU A 82 1.31 12.82 25.98
CA LEU A 82 0.61 11.67 25.42
C LEU A 82 -0.36 11.02 26.43
N ASP A 83 0.06 10.89 27.69
CA ASP A 83 -0.80 10.36 28.77
C ASP A 83 -2.00 11.29 29.06
N GLU A 84 -1.85 12.60 28.89
CA GLU A 84 -2.92 13.60 29.07
C GLU A 84 -3.85 13.70 27.84
N GLU A 85 -3.38 13.38 26.63
CA GLU A 85 -4.16 13.38 25.37
C GLU A 85 -5.05 12.13 25.20
N GLU A 86 -4.81 11.03 25.92
CA GLU A 86 -5.64 9.80 25.88
C GLU A 86 -6.95 9.87 26.72
N ILE A 87 -7.36 11.04 27.23
CA ILE A 87 -8.62 11.28 27.97
C ILE A 87 -9.64 12.06 27.13
#